data_AF-A0A8H4EJN7-F1
#
_entry.id   AF-A0A8H4EJN7-F1
#
_cell.length_a   1.000
_cell.length_b   1.000
_cell.length_c   1.000
_cell.angle_alpha   90.00
_cell.angle_beta   90.00
_cell.angle_gamma   90.00
#
_symmetry.space_group_name_H-M   'P 1'
#
loop_
_entity.id
_entity.type
_entity.pdbx_description
1 polymer ?
#
loop_
_entity_poly.entity_id
_entity_poly.type
_entity_poly.pdbx_seq_one_letter_code
_entity_poly.pdbx_strand_id
1 'polypeptide(L)'
;MRSLAKILLNLRLLKNVILQAITAISIGATADHGALRKTLLISFALIGSVSAMLFLLVTPPMFLLVAIIAIIGNVCFGASFVCFNGFLPVLARNHKDVRKISDKIKSHIAEKKKLSNDQQISYFDDDNINDQNDQSTTELLLNDNNSDVILYNLLDNLAKTKEIISTHISARGFASGYFGGIILLCICFIISFSLHSSVFSLQIGVFLSGTWWFLFSLLVAKWLQPRPGPPLSLNERRNVRWLDYVVYAWKKLWITILQARKLEMTFKFLIAWFFISDGYTTITSVSLLFAKTTLQVPAVGLIAISLIVPLAALFGTIIVPKFQSYFGLTTKQTVIILNVLLLCIPFYGCLGFILPFGGLKSGTELYYLAVWFGIIIGSIQSYCRTLFSELVPRGRETEFFALYAVTDKGSSWLGPTLVAIITDIMHEIRFGFVLLFFLILSPIPILLSLNVTKGKEDADKASNKQAIII
;
A
#
# COMPACT_ATOMS: atom_id res chain seq x y z
N MET A 1 -20.81 -30.05 16.61
CA MET A 1 -19.34 -29.91 16.79
C MET A 1 -18.60 -29.24 15.62
N ARG A 2 -18.86 -29.56 14.33
CA ARG A 2 -18.17 -28.91 13.19
C ARG A 2 -18.41 -27.39 13.06
N SER A 3 -19.59 -26.88 13.41
CA SER A 3 -19.91 -25.44 13.39
C SER A 3 -19.14 -24.66 14.48
N LEU A 4 -19.09 -25.18 15.71
CA LEU A 4 -18.37 -24.58 16.84
C LEU A 4 -16.84 -24.52 16.59
N ALA A 5 -16.26 -25.56 15.97
CA ALA A 5 -14.85 -25.55 15.57
C ALA A 5 -14.55 -24.52 14.47
N LYS A 6 -15.44 -24.35 13.48
CA LYS A 6 -15.35 -23.28 12.46
C LYS A 6 -15.44 -21.88 13.10
N ILE A 7 -16.36 -21.69 14.04
CA ILE A 7 -16.54 -20.43 14.78
C ILE A 7 -15.30 -20.12 15.64
N LEU A 8 -14.75 -21.11 16.35
CA LEU A 8 -13.53 -20.95 17.15
C LEU A 8 -12.28 -20.67 16.29
N LEU A 9 -12.19 -21.25 15.09
CA LEU A 9 -11.14 -20.96 14.13
C LEU A 9 -11.25 -19.51 13.61
N ASN A 10 -12.46 -19.06 13.27
CA ASN A 10 -12.72 -17.68 12.85
C ASN A 10 -12.41 -16.67 13.98
N LEU A 11 -12.73 -16.99 15.22
CA LEU A 11 -12.36 -16.19 16.40
C LEU A 11 -10.83 -16.09 16.58
N ARG A 12 -10.06 -17.14 16.27
CA ARG A 12 -8.58 -17.09 16.32
C ARG A 12 -8.00 -16.19 15.21
N LEU A 13 -8.53 -16.30 14.00
CA LEU A 13 -8.14 -15.44 12.88
C LEU A 13 -8.44 -13.97 13.17
N LEU A 14 -9.63 -13.68 13.72
CA LEU A 14 -10.02 -12.33 14.11
C LEU A 14 -9.09 -11.73 15.18
N LYS A 15 -8.70 -12.52 16.19
CA LYS A 15 -7.74 -12.09 17.22
C LYS A 15 -6.37 -11.71 16.63
N ASN A 16 -5.88 -12.47 15.65
CA ASN A 16 -4.61 -12.16 14.98
C ASN A 16 -4.69 -10.86 14.18
N VAL A 17 -5.77 -10.68 13.41
CA VAL A 17 -6.01 -9.46 12.62
C VAL A 17 -6.11 -8.24 13.54
N ILE A 18 -6.84 -8.35 14.65
CA ILE A 18 -6.97 -7.27 15.65
C ILE A 18 -5.61 -6.91 16.25
N LEU A 19 -4.81 -7.90 16.65
CA LEU A 19 -3.49 -7.64 17.22
C LEU A 19 -2.53 -6.99 16.22
N GLN A 20 -2.57 -7.44 14.97
CA GLN A 20 -1.79 -6.84 13.88
C GLN A 20 -2.21 -5.39 13.63
N ALA A 21 -3.52 -5.10 13.64
CA ALA A 21 -4.03 -3.74 13.50
C ALA A 21 -3.60 -2.82 14.65
N ILE A 22 -3.74 -3.27 15.91
CA ILE A 22 -3.31 -2.50 17.10
C ILE A 22 -1.82 -2.15 16.99
N THR A 23 -1.01 -3.15 16.65
CA THR A 23 0.45 -2.99 16.58
C THR A 23 0.85 -2.04 15.46
N ALA A 24 0.27 -2.21 14.26
CA ALA A 24 0.49 -1.33 13.12
C ALA A 24 0.24 0.14 13.47
N ILE A 25 -0.83 0.45 14.18
CA ILE A 25 -1.26 1.82 14.48
C ILE A 25 -0.39 2.45 15.57
N SER A 26 -0.07 1.67 16.61
CA SER A 26 0.85 2.08 17.68
C SER A 26 2.21 2.50 17.12
N ILE A 27 2.70 1.71 16.16
CA ILE A 27 4.00 1.92 15.52
C ILE A 27 3.91 3.06 14.52
N GLY A 28 2.82 3.18 13.77
CA GLY A 28 2.59 4.25 12.81
C GLY A 28 2.84 5.64 13.39
N ALA A 29 2.20 5.93 14.52
CA ALA A 29 2.32 7.23 15.19
C ALA A 29 3.73 7.48 15.76
N THR A 30 4.39 6.44 16.28
CA THR A 30 5.73 6.57 16.87
C THR A 30 6.85 6.66 15.83
N ALA A 31 6.69 5.96 14.70
CA ALA A 31 7.66 5.91 13.61
C ALA A 31 7.81 7.22 12.85
N ASP A 32 6.86 8.15 12.97
CA ASP A 32 6.97 9.48 12.36
C ASP A 32 7.78 10.48 13.19
N HIS A 33 8.17 10.13 14.42
CA HIS A 33 8.93 10.99 15.32
C HIS A 33 10.40 10.55 15.42
N GLY A 34 11.31 11.53 15.54
CA GLY A 34 12.75 11.32 15.64
C GLY A 34 13.33 10.45 14.50
N ALA A 35 14.39 9.71 14.78
CA ALA A 35 15.01 8.76 13.84
C ALA A 35 14.38 7.34 13.87
N LEU A 36 13.21 7.19 14.53
CA LEU A 36 12.68 5.89 14.91
C LEU A 36 12.14 5.07 13.73
N ARG A 37 11.73 5.70 12.62
CA ARG A 37 11.16 4.97 11.47
C ARG A 37 12.07 3.84 10.99
N LYS A 38 13.36 4.14 10.84
CA LYS A 38 14.37 3.16 10.39
C LYS A 38 14.58 2.08 11.46
N THR A 39 14.73 2.49 12.71
CA THR A 39 14.95 1.56 13.83
C THR A 39 13.79 0.60 14.00
N LEU A 40 12.55 1.09 13.99
CA LEU A 40 11.35 0.26 14.11
C LEU A 40 11.21 -0.68 12.91
N LEU A 41 11.42 -0.20 11.68
CA LEU A 41 11.43 -1.04 10.48
C LEU A 41 12.39 -2.24 10.65
N ILE A 42 13.63 -1.97 11.04
CA ILE A 42 14.67 -3.00 11.16
C ILE A 42 14.37 -3.92 12.34
N SER A 43 14.03 -3.39 13.51
CA SER A 43 13.75 -4.21 14.70
C SER A 43 12.59 -5.19 14.45
N PHE A 44 11.47 -4.72 13.89
CA PHE A 44 10.36 -5.62 13.56
C PHE A 44 10.73 -6.62 12.46
N ALA A 45 11.49 -6.20 11.44
CA ALA A 45 11.93 -7.12 10.41
C ALA A 45 12.86 -8.23 10.95
N LEU A 46 13.78 -7.89 11.86
CA LEU A 46 14.67 -8.86 12.51
C LEU A 46 13.91 -9.79 13.46
N ILE A 47 13.03 -9.26 14.30
CA ILE A 47 12.21 -10.09 15.22
C ILE A 47 11.30 -11.03 14.40
N GLY A 48 10.65 -10.52 13.35
CA GLY A 48 9.77 -11.32 12.50
C GLY A 48 10.51 -12.41 11.73
N SER A 49 11.70 -12.11 11.20
CA SER A 49 12.52 -13.09 10.47
C SER A 49 13.11 -14.17 11.38
N VAL A 50 13.57 -13.80 12.58
CA VAL A 50 14.00 -14.78 13.60
C VAL A 50 12.82 -15.65 14.04
N SER A 51 11.63 -15.06 14.22
CA SER A 51 10.41 -15.82 14.52
C SER A 51 10.13 -16.86 13.42
N ALA A 52 10.29 -16.51 12.15
CA ALA A 52 10.16 -17.47 11.05
C ALA A 52 11.26 -18.55 11.07
N MET A 53 12.51 -18.23 11.42
CA MET A 53 13.58 -19.23 11.56
C MET A 53 13.31 -20.23 12.69
N LEU A 54 12.71 -19.78 13.80
CA LEU A 54 12.39 -20.64 14.95
C LEU A 54 11.37 -21.74 14.63
N PHE A 55 10.65 -21.66 13.51
CA PHE A 55 9.77 -22.75 13.04
C PHE A 55 10.52 -24.06 12.77
N LEU A 56 11.83 -24.02 12.54
CA LEU A 56 12.65 -25.22 12.35
C LEU A 56 12.74 -26.07 13.63
N LEU A 57 12.64 -25.43 14.80
CA LEU A 57 12.76 -26.10 16.12
C LEU A 57 11.42 -26.63 16.63
N VAL A 58 10.34 -26.35 15.93
CA VAL A 58 8.98 -26.76 16.32
C VAL A 58 8.82 -28.26 16.11
N THR A 59 8.25 -28.94 17.10
CA THR A 59 7.76 -30.32 16.95
C THR A 59 6.24 -30.37 17.04
N PRO A 60 5.56 -31.39 16.48
CA PRO A 60 4.11 -31.52 16.50
C PRO A 60 3.42 -31.23 17.86
N PRO A 61 3.91 -31.70 19.03
CA PRO A 61 3.22 -31.43 20.30
C PRO A 61 3.22 -29.94 20.72
N MET A 62 4.05 -29.09 20.13
CA MET A 62 4.25 -27.69 20.54
C MET A 62 3.26 -26.70 19.90
N PHE A 63 2.00 -27.11 19.65
CA PHE A 63 1.02 -26.30 18.89
C PHE A 63 0.81 -24.87 19.43
N LEU A 64 0.89 -24.67 20.75
CA LEU A 64 0.74 -23.35 21.37
C LEU A 64 1.94 -22.43 21.07
N LEU A 65 3.16 -22.98 21.10
CA LEU A 65 4.37 -22.26 20.73
C LEU A 65 4.34 -21.85 19.25
N VAL A 66 3.89 -22.75 18.36
CA VAL A 66 3.68 -22.45 16.92
C VAL A 66 2.74 -21.27 16.74
N ALA A 67 1.61 -21.27 17.45
CA ALA A 67 0.64 -20.19 17.35
C ALA A 67 1.24 -18.85 17.80
N ILE A 68 2.00 -18.83 18.89
CA ILE A 68 2.66 -17.61 19.40
C ILE A 68 3.70 -17.10 18.39
N ILE A 69 4.58 -17.97 17.89
CA ILE A 69 5.62 -17.63 16.91
C ILE A 69 4.97 -17.13 15.60
N ALA A 70 3.89 -17.75 15.14
CA ALA A 70 3.16 -17.32 13.96
C ALA A 70 2.53 -15.92 14.14
N ILE A 71 1.97 -15.64 15.31
CA ILE A 71 1.41 -14.33 15.65
C ILE A 71 2.51 -13.27 15.66
N ILE A 72 3.62 -13.52 16.35
CA ILE A 72 4.77 -12.60 16.41
C ILE A 72 5.28 -12.30 15.00
N GLY A 73 5.50 -13.34 14.18
CA GLY A 73 5.96 -13.19 12.79
C GLY A 73 5.03 -12.31 11.96
N ASN A 74 3.71 -12.57 11.99
CA ASN A 74 2.72 -11.81 11.22
C ASN A 74 2.57 -10.36 11.69
N VAL A 75 2.57 -10.14 13.01
CA VAL A 75 2.50 -8.79 13.61
C VAL A 75 3.74 -7.98 13.21
N CYS A 76 4.93 -8.58 13.32
CA CYS A 76 6.18 -7.96 12.92
C CYS A 76 6.24 -7.67 11.42
N PHE A 77 5.74 -8.59 10.59
CA PHE A 77 5.63 -8.37 9.14
C PHE A 77 4.76 -7.14 8.83
N GLY A 78 3.56 -7.06 9.40
CA GLY A 78 2.65 -5.91 9.22
C GLY A 78 3.27 -4.59 9.69
N ALA A 79 3.86 -4.58 10.90
CA ALA A 79 4.55 -3.44 11.48
C ALA A 79 5.71 -2.92 10.61
N SER A 80 6.55 -3.83 10.12
CA SER A 80 7.67 -3.49 9.24
C SER A 80 7.16 -2.90 7.92
N PHE A 81 6.07 -3.45 7.36
CA PHE A 81 5.51 -3.00 6.10
C PHE A 81 4.90 -1.58 6.20
N VAL A 82 4.30 -1.24 7.35
CA VAL A 82 3.82 0.12 7.65
C VAL A 82 4.98 1.12 7.61
N CYS A 83 6.08 0.83 8.31
CA CYS A 83 7.28 1.68 8.32
C CYS A 83 7.89 1.80 6.92
N PHE A 84 7.97 0.69 6.18
CA PHE A 84 8.46 0.63 4.81
C PHE A 84 7.62 1.51 3.86
N ASN A 85 6.29 1.47 3.98
CA ASN A 85 5.42 2.28 3.15
C ASN A 85 5.59 3.78 3.41
N GLY A 86 5.82 4.18 4.66
CA GLY A 86 6.10 5.57 5.05
C GLY A 86 7.33 6.19 4.39
N PHE A 87 8.26 5.40 3.86
CA PHE A 87 9.42 5.92 3.10
C PHE A 87 9.09 6.33 1.66
N LEU A 88 8.02 5.81 1.04
CA LEU A 88 7.71 6.09 -0.36
C LEU A 88 7.52 7.61 -0.63
N PRO A 89 6.67 8.35 0.13
CA PRO A 89 6.53 9.78 -0.08
C PRO A 89 7.84 10.56 0.09
N VAL A 90 8.74 10.09 0.96
CA VAL A 90 10.01 10.74 1.27
C VAL A 90 11.02 10.51 0.14
N LEU A 91 11.11 9.29 -0.36
CA LEU A 91 11.97 8.93 -1.49
C LEU A 91 11.54 9.66 -2.77
N ALA A 92 10.23 9.73 -3.04
CA ALA A 92 9.71 10.46 -4.18
C ALA A 92 10.03 11.96 -4.12
N ARG A 93 9.87 12.60 -2.94
CA ARG A 93 10.16 14.03 -2.74
C ARG A 93 11.64 14.38 -2.92
N ASN A 94 12.54 13.49 -2.49
CA ASN A 94 13.98 13.73 -2.50
C ASN A 94 14.69 13.21 -3.76
N HIS A 95 13.93 12.71 -4.74
CA HIS A 95 14.50 12.27 -6.02
C HIS A 95 15.17 13.44 -6.76
N LYS A 96 16.28 13.16 -7.46
CA LYS A 96 17.12 14.18 -8.13
C LYS A 96 16.30 15.07 -9.06
N ASP A 97 15.41 14.48 -9.86
CA ASP A 97 14.62 15.23 -10.84
C ASP A 97 13.54 16.11 -10.18
N VAL A 98 12.92 15.65 -9.10
CA VAL A 98 11.98 16.46 -8.31
C VAL A 98 12.70 17.62 -7.65
N ARG A 99 13.90 17.40 -7.12
CA ARG A 99 14.72 18.46 -6.51
C ARG A 99 15.11 19.52 -7.52
N LYS A 100 15.59 19.14 -8.71
CA LYS A 100 15.93 20.08 -9.79
C LYS A 100 14.77 21.01 -10.13
N ILE A 101 13.55 20.47 -10.27
CA ILE A 101 12.36 21.29 -10.57
C ILE A 101 11.98 22.15 -9.36
N SER A 102 12.02 21.58 -8.14
CA SER A 102 11.73 22.34 -6.91
C SER A 102 12.71 23.49 -6.69
N ASP A 103 13.98 23.32 -7.03
CA ASP A 103 15.01 24.36 -6.87
C ASP A 103 14.82 25.47 -7.92
N LYS A 104 14.44 25.13 -9.16
CA LYS A 104 14.02 26.11 -10.18
C LYS A 104 12.80 26.93 -9.75
N ILE A 105 11.82 26.31 -9.10
CA ILE A 105 10.66 27.03 -8.58
C ILE A 105 11.07 28.00 -7.47
N LYS A 106 11.95 27.56 -6.56
CA LYS A 106 12.45 28.42 -5.48
C LYS A 106 13.25 29.60 -6.01
N SER A 107 14.10 29.40 -7.02
CA SER A 107 14.85 30.50 -7.63
C SER A 107 13.90 31.49 -8.31
N HIS A 108 12.90 31.01 -9.04
CA HIS A 108 11.91 31.87 -9.69
C HIS A 108 11.07 32.68 -8.70
N ILE A 109 10.64 32.07 -7.57
CA ILE A 109 9.94 32.78 -6.49
C ILE A 109 10.86 33.80 -5.81
N ALA A 110 12.14 33.47 -5.61
CA ALA A 110 13.11 34.37 -5.01
C ALA A 110 13.40 35.58 -5.92
N GLU A 111 13.49 35.37 -7.23
CA GLU A 111 13.61 36.43 -8.24
C GLU A 111 12.37 37.34 -8.22
N LYS A 112 11.15 36.77 -8.24
CA LYS A 112 9.90 37.55 -8.14
C LYS A 112 9.84 38.39 -6.86
N LYS A 113 10.24 37.84 -5.71
CA LYS A 113 10.30 38.58 -4.44
C LYS A 113 11.34 39.71 -4.44
N LYS A 114 12.50 39.51 -5.07
CA LYS A 114 13.51 40.59 -5.20
C LYS A 114 12.98 41.74 -6.06
N LEU A 115 12.39 41.42 -7.21
CA LEU A 115 11.76 42.42 -8.10
C LEU A 115 10.66 43.23 -7.38
N SER A 116 9.79 42.59 -6.58
CA SER A 116 8.80 43.33 -5.78
C SER A 116 9.41 44.19 -4.67
N ASN A 117 10.50 43.74 -4.02
CA ASN A 117 11.17 44.51 -2.97
C ASN A 117 11.96 45.70 -3.55
N ASP A 118 12.64 45.54 -4.68
CA ASP A 118 13.38 46.62 -5.34
C ASP A 118 12.43 47.71 -5.87
N GLN A 119 11.23 47.33 -6.32
CA GLN A 119 10.17 48.27 -6.71
C GLN A 119 9.57 49.03 -5.51
N GLN A 120 9.41 48.40 -4.34
CA GLN A 120 8.96 49.11 -3.13
C GLN A 120 9.99 50.15 -2.64
N ILE A 121 11.26 49.97 -2.95
CA ILE A 121 12.33 50.93 -2.63
C ILE A 121 12.33 52.10 -3.61
N SER A 122 12.08 51.88 -4.92
CA SER A 122 12.07 52.97 -5.91
C SER A 122 10.88 53.93 -5.74
N TYR A 123 9.76 53.48 -5.19
CA TYR A 123 8.62 54.37 -4.85
C TYR A 123 8.89 55.31 -3.68
N PHE A 124 9.98 55.12 -2.93
CA PHE A 124 10.37 56.02 -1.84
C PHE A 124 11.37 57.12 -2.27
N ASP A 125 11.93 57.04 -3.49
CA ASP A 125 12.99 57.95 -3.95
C ASP A 125 12.57 58.90 -5.09
N ASP A 126 11.39 58.74 -5.71
CA ASP A 126 10.95 59.55 -6.87
C ASP A 126 9.75 60.47 -6.55
N ASP A 127 10.03 61.57 -5.83
CA ASP A 127 9.23 62.80 -5.89
C ASP A 127 9.73 63.66 -7.07
N ASN A 128 9.45 63.24 -8.32
CA ASN A 128 9.44 64.16 -9.46
C ASN A 128 8.56 63.65 -10.61
N ILE A 129 7.57 64.47 -10.95
CA ILE A 129 6.51 64.24 -11.93
C ILE A 129 7.08 64.27 -13.37
N ASN A 130 6.73 63.27 -14.18
CA ASN A 130 6.44 63.48 -15.61
C ASN A 130 5.58 62.35 -16.20
N ASP A 131 4.45 62.75 -16.80
CA ASP A 131 3.46 61.91 -17.48
C ASP A 131 3.97 61.35 -18.81
N GLN A 132 4.48 60.11 -18.85
CA GLN A 132 4.63 59.29 -20.09
C GLN A 132 4.65 57.74 -19.83
N ASN A 133 3.75 57.17 -19.02
CA ASN A 133 3.87 55.75 -18.59
C ASN A 133 2.67 54.80 -18.83
N ASP A 134 1.96 54.92 -19.97
CA ASP A 134 0.95 53.91 -20.35
C ASP A 134 1.54 52.65 -21.02
N GLN A 135 2.76 52.71 -21.56
CA GLN A 135 3.43 51.54 -22.17
C GLN A 135 4.12 50.64 -21.13
N SER A 136 4.72 51.22 -20.09
CA SER A 136 5.42 50.47 -19.04
C SER A 136 4.47 49.66 -18.15
N THR A 137 3.29 50.22 -17.85
CA THR A 137 2.21 49.52 -17.11
C THR A 137 1.62 48.36 -17.91
N THR A 138 1.51 48.50 -19.23
CA THR A 138 1.03 47.44 -20.13
C THR A 138 2.04 46.30 -20.29
N GLU A 139 3.34 46.60 -20.43
CA GLU A 139 4.40 45.58 -20.44
C GLU A 139 4.53 44.84 -19.09
N LEU A 140 4.32 45.54 -17.96
CA LEU A 140 4.32 44.93 -16.62
C LEU A 140 3.18 43.94 -16.41
N LEU A 141 1.95 44.27 -16.84
CA LEU A 141 0.82 43.34 -16.78
C LEU A 141 1.02 42.11 -17.69
N LEU A 142 1.67 42.30 -18.85
CA LEU A 142 2.05 41.19 -19.74
C LEU A 142 3.17 40.31 -19.15
N ASN A 143 4.14 40.92 -18.47
CA ASN A 143 5.25 40.20 -17.85
C ASN A 143 4.83 39.45 -16.58
N ASP A 144 3.93 40.03 -15.78
CA ASP A 144 3.39 39.37 -14.57
C ASP A 144 2.53 38.15 -14.95
N ASN A 145 1.67 38.29 -15.97
CA ASN A 145 0.90 37.19 -16.54
C ASN A 145 1.79 36.07 -17.09
N ASN A 146 2.88 36.40 -17.80
CA ASN A 146 3.83 35.39 -18.30
C ASN A 146 4.58 34.68 -17.16
N SER A 147 4.97 35.42 -16.11
CA SER A 147 5.65 34.85 -14.94
C SER A 147 4.77 33.86 -14.17
N ASP A 148 3.49 34.17 -14.01
CA ASP A 148 2.53 33.31 -13.33
C ASP A 148 2.21 32.06 -14.16
N VAL A 149 2.14 32.18 -15.49
CA VAL A 149 2.02 31.03 -16.41
C VAL A 149 3.24 30.11 -16.33
N ILE A 150 4.46 30.68 -16.27
CA ILE A 150 5.70 29.90 -16.10
C ILE A 150 5.68 29.16 -14.75
N LEU A 151 5.32 29.85 -13.67
CA LEU A 151 5.24 29.26 -12.35
C LEU A 151 4.19 28.13 -12.28
N TYR A 152 3.01 28.35 -12.88
CA TYR A 152 1.97 27.33 -12.99
C TYR A 152 2.46 26.09 -13.74
N ASN A 153 3.10 26.28 -14.90
CA ASN A 153 3.67 25.18 -15.69
C ASN A 153 4.76 24.43 -14.92
N LEU A 154 5.59 25.12 -14.14
CA LEU A 154 6.60 24.49 -13.29
C LEU A 154 5.97 23.67 -12.15
N LEU A 155 4.91 24.19 -11.53
CA LEU A 155 4.17 23.50 -10.46
C LEU A 155 3.45 22.25 -10.98
N ASP A 156 2.80 22.34 -12.14
CA ASP A 156 2.17 21.20 -12.80
C ASP A 156 3.20 20.14 -13.21
N ASN A 157 4.32 20.56 -13.80
CA ASN A 157 5.43 19.68 -14.12
C ASN A 157 6.01 19.00 -12.87
N LEU A 158 6.14 19.72 -11.75
CA LEU A 158 6.58 19.14 -10.47
C LEU A 158 5.59 18.08 -9.99
N ALA A 159 4.29 18.37 -10.02
CA ALA A 159 3.25 17.46 -9.56
C ALA A 159 3.25 16.16 -10.39
N LYS A 160 3.27 16.27 -11.73
CA LYS A 160 3.35 15.14 -12.66
C LYS A 160 4.63 14.33 -12.47
N THR A 161 5.78 15.01 -12.36
CA THR A 161 7.08 14.35 -12.18
C THR A 161 7.14 13.57 -10.87
N LYS A 162 6.64 14.17 -9.78
CA LYS A 162 6.57 13.52 -8.46
C LYS A 162 5.67 12.28 -8.50
N GLU A 163 4.51 12.36 -9.16
CA GLU A 163 3.59 11.25 -9.33
C GLU A 163 4.24 10.09 -10.09
N ILE A 164 4.84 10.37 -11.26
CA ILE A 164 5.53 9.39 -12.11
C ILE A 164 6.68 8.71 -11.34
N ILE A 165 7.50 9.50 -10.63
CA ILE A 165 8.61 8.97 -9.84
C ILE A 165 8.11 8.10 -8.69
N SER A 166 7.06 8.51 -7.99
CA SER A 166 6.45 7.71 -6.93
C SER A 166 5.98 6.36 -7.48
N THR A 167 5.30 6.36 -8.63
CA THR A 167 4.87 5.12 -9.30
C THR A 167 6.05 4.24 -9.68
N HIS A 168 7.12 4.80 -10.26
CA HIS A 168 8.29 4.02 -10.62
C HIS A 168 9.03 3.42 -9.42
N ILE A 169 9.16 4.17 -8.31
CA ILE A 169 9.78 3.68 -7.09
C ILE A 169 8.94 2.52 -6.51
N SER A 170 7.63 2.72 -6.42
CA SER A 170 6.69 1.69 -5.93
C SER A 170 6.72 0.45 -6.80
N ALA A 171 6.60 0.61 -8.13
CA ALA A 171 6.56 -0.50 -9.09
C ALA A 171 7.86 -1.29 -9.11
N ARG A 172 9.02 -0.62 -9.12
CA ARG A 172 10.32 -1.29 -9.01
C ARG A 172 10.50 -2.02 -7.69
N GLY A 173 9.98 -1.47 -6.60
CA GLY A 173 10.00 -2.12 -5.29
C GLY A 173 9.16 -3.40 -5.25
N PHE A 174 7.95 -3.38 -5.82
CA PHE A 174 7.15 -4.60 -5.95
C PHE A 174 7.76 -5.60 -6.94
N ALA A 175 8.29 -5.14 -8.07
CA ALA A 175 8.97 -6.00 -9.04
C ALA A 175 10.16 -6.75 -8.42
N SER A 176 11.04 -6.06 -7.70
CA SER A 176 12.16 -6.71 -7.01
C SER A 176 11.70 -7.67 -5.91
N GLY A 177 10.62 -7.32 -5.19
CA GLY A 177 9.97 -8.20 -4.22
C GLY A 177 9.44 -9.49 -4.84
N TYR A 178 8.69 -9.39 -5.95
CA TYR A 178 8.20 -10.56 -6.69
C TYR A 178 9.34 -11.40 -7.24
N PHE A 179 10.36 -10.77 -7.84
CA PHE A 179 11.53 -11.47 -8.36
C PHE A 179 12.26 -12.27 -7.28
N GLY A 180 12.56 -11.64 -6.13
CA GLY A 180 13.17 -12.34 -4.98
C GLY A 180 12.27 -13.43 -4.41
N GLY A 181 10.96 -13.18 -4.33
CA GLY A 181 9.97 -14.14 -3.88
C GLY A 181 9.89 -15.38 -4.77
N ILE A 182 9.94 -15.22 -6.10
CA ILE A 182 9.94 -16.33 -7.06
C ILE A 182 11.21 -17.18 -6.92
N ILE A 183 12.39 -16.56 -6.80
CA ILE A 183 13.66 -17.29 -6.59
C ILE A 183 13.54 -18.17 -5.34
N LEU A 184 13.13 -17.57 -4.23
CA LEU A 184 12.96 -18.28 -2.97
C LEU A 184 11.89 -19.38 -3.08
N LEU A 185 10.76 -19.11 -3.74
CA LEU A 185 9.68 -20.07 -3.93
C LEU A 185 10.14 -21.27 -4.76
N CYS A 186 10.95 -21.07 -5.80
CA CYS A 186 11.57 -22.15 -6.57
C CYS A 186 12.53 -23.00 -5.72
N ILE A 187 13.37 -22.36 -4.89
CA ILE A 187 14.27 -23.08 -3.97
C ILE A 187 13.45 -23.93 -2.98
N CYS A 188 12.44 -23.33 -2.35
CA CYS A 188 11.54 -24.03 -1.43
C CYS A 188 10.80 -25.18 -2.12
N PHE A 189 10.39 -25.00 -3.38
CA PHE A 189 9.74 -26.04 -4.17
C PHE A 189 10.67 -27.24 -4.44
N ILE A 190 11.91 -26.99 -4.87
CA ILE A 190 12.90 -28.05 -5.14
C ILE A 190 13.16 -28.88 -3.87
N ILE A 191 13.31 -28.22 -2.72
CA ILE A 191 13.50 -28.88 -1.43
C ILE A 191 12.24 -29.68 -1.05
N SER A 192 11.06 -29.06 -1.17
CA SER A 192 9.77 -29.74 -0.90
C SER A 192 9.54 -30.96 -1.75
N PHE A 193 9.94 -30.92 -3.01
CA PHE A 193 9.84 -32.06 -3.90
C PHE A 193 10.82 -33.17 -3.49
N SER A 194 12.08 -32.81 -3.23
CA SER A 194 13.15 -33.75 -2.85
C SER A 194 12.88 -34.47 -1.54
N LEU A 195 12.22 -33.80 -0.58
CA LEU A 195 11.88 -34.35 0.74
C LEU A 195 10.45 -34.91 0.82
N HIS A 196 9.82 -35.23 -0.33
CA HIS A 196 8.48 -35.80 -0.44
C HIS A 196 7.39 -35.04 0.34
N SER A 197 7.49 -33.70 0.40
CA SER A 197 6.54 -32.81 1.10
C SER A 197 6.33 -33.17 2.57
N SER A 198 7.38 -33.68 3.24
CA SER A 198 7.39 -33.90 4.69
C SER A 198 7.19 -32.59 5.48
N VAL A 199 6.73 -32.72 6.73
CA VAL A 199 6.61 -31.57 7.65
C VAL A 199 7.95 -30.84 7.80
N PHE A 200 9.05 -31.60 7.87
CA PHE A 200 10.39 -31.05 7.94
C PHE A 200 10.74 -30.20 6.71
N SER A 201 10.29 -30.60 5.52
CA SER A 201 10.51 -29.80 4.32
C SER A 201 9.76 -28.47 4.34
N LEU A 202 8.53 -28.44 4.88
CA LEU A 202 7.79 -27.20 5.06
C LEU A 202 8.48 -26.28 6.08
N GLN A 203 9.04 -26.85 7.15
CA GLN A 203 9.82 -26.11 8.14
C GLN A 203 11.09 -25.49 7.55
N ILE A 204 11.81 -26.22 6.70
CA ILE A 204 12.95 -25.67 5.94
C ILE A 204 12.49 -24.52 5.06
N GLY A 205 11.34 -24.64 4.39
CA GLY A 205 10.78 -23.56 3.56
C GLY A 205 10.51 -22.28 4.35
N VAL A 206 9.92 -22.39 5.54
CA VAL A 206 9.69 -21.24 6.44
C VAL A 206 11.01 -20.68 6.96
N PHE A 207 11.97 -21.54 7.32
CA PHE A 207 13.30 -21.14 7.75
C PHE A 207 14.07 -20.36 6.67
N LEU A 208 14.05 -20.83 5.43
CA LEU A 208 14.66 -20.15 4.29
C LEU A 208 13.99 -18.80 4.03
N SER A 209 12.66 -18.73 4.18
CA SER A 209 11.93 -17.48 4.07
C SER A 209 12.31 -16.47 5.15
N GLY A 210 12.45 -16.93 6.40
CA GLY A 210 13.00 -16.12 7.50
C GLY A 210 14.42 -15.66 7.21
N THR A 211 15.28 -16.55 6.72
CA THR A 211 16.68 -16.25 6.36
C THR A 211 16.78 -15.21 5.26
N TRP A 212 16.01 -15.37 4.19
CA TRP A 212 15.92 -14.40 3.11
C TRP A 212 15.50 -13.02 3.66
N TRP A 213 14.43 -12.97 4.44
CA TRP A 213 13.96 -11.73 5.04
C TRP A 213 15.00 -11.08 5.97
N PHE A 214 15.69 -11.88 6.80
CA PHE A 214 16.75 -11.41 7.70
C PHE A 214 17.92 -10.79 6.93
N LEU A 215 18.47 -11.51 5.95
CA LEU A 215 19.62 -11.05 5.16
C LEU A 215 19.33 -9.74 4.42
N PHE A 216 18.19 -9.65 3.75
CA PHE A 216 17.82 -8.42 3.04
C PHE A 216 17.49 -7.27 4.01
N SER A 217 16.99 -7.57 5.21
CA SER A 217 16.79 -6.56 6.25
C SER A 217 18.10 -5.95 6.75
N LEU A 218 19.19 -6.72 6.81
CA LEU A 218 20.53 -6.20 7.11
C LEU A 218 21.06 -5.27 6.02
N LEU A 219 20.79 -5.59 4.74
CA LEU A 219 21.14 -4.70 3.63
C LEU A 219 20.39 -3.36 3.73
N VAL A 220 19.09 -3.42 4.03
CA VAL A 220 18.28 -2.22 4.29
C VAL A 220 18.82 -1.45 5.49
N ALA A 221 19.22 -2.12 6.56
CA ALA A 221 19.80 -1.48 7.74
C ALA A 221 21.07 -0.68 7.41
N LYS A 222 21.91 -1.20 6.51
CA LYS A 222 23.16 -0.54 6.08
C LYS A 222 22.91 0.63 5.14
N TRP A 223 22.02 0.48 4.15
CA TRP A 223 21.85 1.47 3.08
C TRP A 223 20.76 2.52 3.33
N LEU A 224 19.72 2.19 4.10
CA LEU A 224 18.63 3.12 4.33
C LEU A 224 19.08 4.23 5.28
N GLN A 225 18.97 5.49 4.86
CA GLN A 225 19.31 6.62 5.71
C GLN A 225 18.15 6.92 6.68
N PRO A 226 18.44 7.26 7.96
CA PRO A 226 17.42 7.71 8.89
C PRO A 226 16.92 9.09 8.46
N ARG A 227 15.62 9.34 8.65
CA ARG A 227 15.03 10.68 8.54
C ARG A 227 14.89 11.25 9.95
N PRO A 228 15.35 12.48 10.25
CA PRO A 228 15.00 13.17 11.48
C PRO A 228 13.54 13.64 11.39
N GLY A 229 12.64 13.01 12.16
CA GLY A 229 11.31 13.52 12.46
C GLY A 229 11.31 14.49 13.63
N PRO A 230 10.19 15.17 13.92
CA PRO A 230 10.06 16.01 15.12
C PRO A 230 10.35 15.19 16.38
N PRO A 231 10.93 15.78 17.44
CA PRO A 231 11.21 15.07 18.67
C PRO A 231 9.92 14.48 19.24
N LEU A 232 9.99 13.26 19.78
CA LEU A 232 8.86 12.69 20.49
C LEU A 232 8.59 13.55 21.73
N SER A 233 7.40 14.14 21.82
CA SER A 233 6.90 14.74 23.06
C SER A 233 6.46 13.64 24.03
N LEU A 234 7.41 12.83 24.50
CA LEU A 234 7.19 12.01 25.67
C LEU A 234 7.44 12.90 26.87
N ASN A 235 6.36 13.38 27.47
CA ASN A 235 6.40 13.86 28.84
C ASN A 235 7.08 12.76 29.68
N GLU A 236 8.26 13.09 30.22
CA GLU A 236 8.89 12.37 31.31
C GLU A 236 7.88 12.23 32.44
N ARG A 237 7.21 11.07 32.55
CA ARG A 237 6.64 10.61 33.82
C ARG A 237 6.15 9.17 33.73
N ARG A 238 6.78 8.38 34.59
CA ARG A 238 6.33 7.15 35.25
C ARG A 238 6.42 5.82 34.51
N ASN A 239 6.67 4.83 35.36
CA ASN A 239 6.59 3.39 35.21
C ASN A 239 5.28 2.98 34.50
N VAL A 240 5.26 3.05 33.16
CA VAL A 240 4.08 2.73 32.33
C VAL A 240 3.91 1.22 32.26
N ARG A 241 2.73 0.74 32.64
CA ARG A 241 2.36 -0.68 32.53
C ARG A 241 1.99 -0.98 31.07
N TRP A 242 2.06 -2.25 30.66
CA TRP A 242 1.70 -2.67 29.30
C TRP A 242 0.27 -2.25 28.88
N LEU A 243 -0.66 -2.17 29.85
CA LEU A 243 -2.03 -1.68 29.64
C LEU A 243 -2.08 -0.19 29.26
N ASP A 244 -1.18 0.64 29.80
CA ASP A 244 -1.12 2.06 29.48
C ASP A 244 -0.68 2.29 28.02
N TYR A 245 0.21 1.42 27.52
CA TYR A 245 0.60 1.41 26.10
C TYR A 245 -0.57 1.03 25.19
N VAL A 246 -1.36 0.02 25.56
CA VAL A 246 -2.54 -0.41 24.79
C VAL A 246 -3.60 0.69 24.76
N VAL A 247 -3.89 1.33 25.91
CA VAL A 247 -4.84 2.45 25.99
C VAL A 247 -4.33 3.66 25.20
N TYR A 248 -3.03 3.98 25.28
CA TYR A 248 -2.41 5.03 24.48
C TYR A 248 -2.52 4.75 22.98
N ALA A 249 -2.19 3.54 22.55
CA ALA A 249 -2.31 3.10 21.17
C ALA A 249 -3.74 3.22 20.63
N TRP A 250 -4.73 2.80 21.42
CA TRP A 250 -6.14 2.87 21.04
C TRP A 250 -6.64 4.32 20.98
N LYS A 251 -6.21 5.16 21.93
CA LYS A 251 -6.50 6.59 21.91
C LYS A 251 -5.88 7.26 20.69
N LYS A 252 -4.62 6.93 20.37
CA LYS A 252 -3.92 7.43 19.18
C LYS A 252 -4.60 6.99 17.89
N LEU A 253 -4.95 5.71 17.75
CA LEU A 253 -5.75 5.17 16.65
C LEU A 253 -6.99 6.00 16.39
N TRP A 254 -7.79 6.21 17.45
CA TRP A 254 -9.05 6.93 17.33
C TRP A 254 -8.83 8.38 16.87
N ILE A 255 -7.78 9.03 17.40
CA ILE A 255 -7.37 10.37 16.97
C ILE A 255 -6.94 10.38 15.50
N THR A 256 -6.14 9.40 15.05
CA THR A 256 -5.72 9.28 13.65
C THR A 256 -6.91 9.08 12.72
N ILE A 257 -7.87 8.22 13.08
CA ILE A 257 -9.11 8.02 12.31
C ILE A 257 -9.92 9.31 12.25
N LEU A 258 -10.12 9.99 13.38
CA LEU A 258 -10.83 11.27 13.44
C LEU A 258 -10.16 12.33 12.56
N GLN A 259 -8.83 12.36 12.50
CA GLN A 259 -8.07 13.28 11.65
C GLN A 259 -8.14 12.88 10.17
N ALA A 260 -8.05 11.58 9.85
CA ALA A 260 -8.26 11.09 8.50
C ALA A 260 -9.68 11.39 7.99
N ARG A 261 -10.69 11.34 8.86
CA ARG A 261 -12.08 11.71 8.53
C ARG A 261 -12.22 13.20 8.18
N LYS A 262 -11.36 14.07 8.72
CA LYS A 262 -11.32 15.49 8.31
C LYS A 262 -10.74 15.68 6.91
N LEU A 263 -9.93 14.72 6.44
CA LEU A 263 -9.38 14.68 5.09
C LEU A 263 -10.32 13.86 4.20
N GLU A 264 -11.39 14.50 3.75
CA GLU A 264 -12.49 13.88 2.99
C GLU A 264 -12.00 12.93 1.88
N MET A 265 -11.07 13.39 1.04
CA MET A 265 -10.55 12.60 -0.09
C MET A 265 -9.68 11.42 0.37
N THR A 266 -8.91 11.58 1.45
CA THR A 266 -8.10 10.49 2.01
C THR A 266 -9.01 9.39 2.58
N PHE A 267 -10.06 9.78 3.29
CA PHE A 267 -11.04 8.84 3.85
C PHE A 267 -11.82 8.11 2.76
N LYS A 268 -12.28 8.82 1.71
CA LYS A 268 -12.91 8.18 0.53
C LYS A 268 -11.99 7.15 -0.12
N PHE A 269 -10.71 7.47 -0.27
CA PHE A 269 -9.74 6.50 -0.80
C PHE A 269 -9.61 5.27 0.13
N LEU A 270 -9.57 5.44 1.46
CA LEU A 270 -9.51 4.30 2.39
C LEU A 270 -10.74 3.39 2.26
N ILE A 271 -11.94 3.95 2.02
CA ILE A 271 -13.14 3.15 1.75
C ILE A 271 -12.99 2.38 0.43
N ALA A 272 -12.50 3.03 -0.65
CA ALA A 272 -12.25 2.32 -1.91
C ALA A 272 -11.19 1.21 -1.73
N TRP A 273 -10.11 1.51 -1.00
CA TRP A 273 -9.05 0.56 -0.68
C TRP A 273 -9.55 -0.63 0.14
N PHE A 274 -10.48 -0.42 1.07
CA PHE A 274 -11.13 -1.51 1.81
C PHE A 274 -11.75 -2.54 0.87
N PHE A 275 -12.54 -2.10 -0.12
CA PHE A 275 -13.18 -3.00 -1.07
C PHE A 275 -12.19 -3.63 -2.06
N ILE A 276 -11.21 -2.85 -2.54
CA ILE A 276 -10.17 -3.38 -3.43
C ILE A 276 -9.35 -4.46 -2.73
N SER A 277 -8.94 -4.20 -1.49
CA SER A 277 -8.11 -5.11 -0.69
C SER A 277 -8.82 -6.41 -0.33
N ASP A 278 -10.06 -6.30 0.13
CA ASP A 278 -10.90 -7.46 0.41
C ASP A 278 -11.22 -8.24 -0.87
N GLY A 279 -11.54 -7.53 -1.96
CA GLY A 279 -11.87 -8.11 -3.26
C GLY A 279 -10.76 -9.03 -3.79
N TYR A 280 -9.52 -8.56 -3.88
CA TYR A 280 -8.43 -9.41 -4.39
C TYR A 280 -8.07 -10.55 -3.42
N THR A 281 -8.12 -10.31 -2.11
CA THR A 281 -7.81 -11.34 -1.08
C THR A 281 -8.86 -12.45 -1.11
N THR A 282 -10.12 -12.06 -1.31
CA THR A 282 -11.25 -12.98 -1.42
C THR A 282 -11.20 -13.73 -2.75
N ILE A 283 -10.88 -13.08 -3.88
CA ILE A 283 -10.63 -13.80 -5.14
C ILE A 283 -9.60 -14.90 -4.90
N THR A 284 -8.47 -14.58 -4.28
CA THR A 284 -7.39 -15.56 -4.04
C THR A 284 -7.91 -16.76 -3.24
N SER A 285 -8.65 -16.50 -2.15
CA SER A 285 -9.19 -17.54 -1.27
C SER A 285 -10.27 -18.40 -1.95
N VAL A 286 -11.21 -17.76 -2.65
CA VAL A 286 -12.33 -18.42 -3.34
C VAL A 286 -11.84 -19.19 -4.55
N SER A 287 -10.95 -18.62 -5.36
CA SER A 287 -10.37 -19.30 -6.51
C SER A 287 -9.60 -20.54 -6.09
N LEU A 288 -8.79 -20.50 -5.02
CA LEU A 288 -8.08 -21.66 -4.52
C LEU A 288 -9.05 -22.75 -4.00
N LEU A 289 -10.08 -22.35 -3.26
CA LEU A 289 -11.10 -23.27 -2.77
C LEU A 289 -11.85 -23.92 -3.94
N PHE A 290 -12.36 -23.12 -4.87
CA PHE A 290 -13.08 -23.54 -6.07
C PHE A 290 -12.24 -24.48 -6.95
N ALA A 291 -10.96 -24.16 -7.14
CA ALA A 291 -10.02 -25.01 -7.86
C ALA A 291 -9.92 -26.41 -7.25
N LYS A 292 -9.82 -26.48 -5.92
CA LYS A 292 -9.64 -27.73 -5.18
C LYS A 292 -10.93 -28.54 -5.10
N THR A 293 -12.06 -27.92 -4.79
CA THR A 293 -13.31 -28.64 -4.47
C THR A 293 -14.20 -28.85 -5.68
N THR A 294 -14.29 -27.88 -6.58
CA THR A 294 -15.22 -27.91 -7.71
C THR A 294 -14.55 -28.39 -8.98
N LEU A 295 -13.40 -27.81 -9.33
CA LEU A 295 -12.62 -28.22 -10.51
C LEU A 295 -11.74 -29.46 -10.25
N GLN A 296 -11.62 -29.89 -9.00
CA GLN A 296 -10.81 -31.03 -8.56
C GLN A 296 -9.36 -30.97 -9.09
N VAL A 297 -8.81 -29.75 -9.18
CA VAL A 297 -7.43 -29.54 -9.64
C VAL A 297 -6.47 -30.26 -8.68
N PRO A 298 -5.57 -31.11 -9.20
CA PRO A 298 -4.64 -31.86 -8.37
C PRO A 298 -3.69 -30.94 -7.61
N ALA A 299 -3.11 -31.43 -6.51
CA ALA A 299 -2.23 -30.63 -5.65
C ALA A 299 -1.07 -29.96 -6.42
N VAL A 300 -0.48 -30.65 -7.40
CA VAL A 300 0.56 -30.11 -8.30
C VAL A 300 0.05 -28.90 -9.07
N GLY A 301 -1.20 -28.91 -9.53
CA GLY A 301 -1.82 -27.78 -10.22
C GLY A 301 -2.06 -26.58 -9.32
N LEU A 302 -2.43 -26.81 -8.05
CA LEU A 302 -2.55 -25.73 -7.06
C LEU A 302 -1.19 -25.08 -6.76
N ILE A 303 -0.13 -25.89 -6.70
CA ILE A 303 1.25 -25.37 -6.55
C ILE A 303 1.66 -24.57 -7.78
N ALA A 304 1.34 -25.05 -8.99
CA ALA A 304 1.61 -24.30 -10.22
C ALA A 304 0.94 -22.92 -10.22
N ILE A 305 -0.32 -22.80 -9.77
CA ILE A 305 -1.00 -21.50 -9.63
C ILE A 305 -0.24 -20.57 -8.66
N SER A 306 0.26 -21.10 -7.54
CA SER A 306 1.04 -20.31 -6.57
C SER A 306 2.37 -19.78 -7.11
N LEU A 307 2.93 -20.40 -8.16
CA LEU A 307 4.12 -19.93 -8.89
C LEU A 307 3.75 -18.97 -10.04
N ILE A 308 2.68 -19.27 -10.77
CA ILE A 308 2.22 -18.49 -11.92
C ILE A 308 1.79 -17.09 -11.49
N VAL A 309 1.05 -16.94 -10.40
CA VAL A 309 0.51 -15.65 -9.96
C VAL A 309 1.62 -14.63 -9.63
N PRO A 310 2.63 -14.94 -8.78
CA PRO A 310 3.75 -14.02 -8.53
C PRO A 310 4.59 -13.72 -9.78
N LEU A 311 4.80 -14.71 -10.65
CA LEU A 311 5.52 -14.52 -11.91
C LEU A 311 4.77 -13.55 -12.83
N ALA A 312 3.47 -13.74 -12.98
CA ALA A 312 2.61 -12.82 -13.73
C ALA A 312 2.56 -11.43 -13.06
N ALA A 313 2.59 -11.35 -11.74
CA ALA A 313 2.65 -10.09 -11.00
C ALA A 313 3.95 -9.31 -11.23
N LEU A 314 5.09 -10.00 -11.35
CA LEU A 314 6.35 -9.39 -11.77
C LEU A 314 6.19 -8.72 -13.15
N PHE A 315 5.63 -9.44 -14.14
CA PHE A 315 5.37 -8.85 -15.45
C PHE A 315 4.39 -7.68 -15.40
N GLY A 316 3.31 -7.78 -14.62
CA GLY A 316 2.36 -6.70 -14.42
C GLY A 316 3.00 -5.42 -13.90
N THR A 317 3.82 -5.52 -12.86
CA THR A 317 4.54 -4.37 -12.28
C THR A 317 5.51 -3.68 -13.25
N ILE A 318 5.94 -4.37 -14.32
CA ILE A 318 6.84 -3.83 -15.34
C ILE A 318 6.05 -3.28 -16.56
N ILE A 319 4.99 -3.98 -16.97
CA ILE A 319 4.20 -3.65 -18.17
C ILE A 319 3.29 -2.44 -17.90
N VAL A 320 2.59 -2.42 -16.77
CA VAL A 320 1.57 -1.39 -16.49
C VAL A 320 2.16 0.02 -16.41
N PRO A 321 3.34 0.27 -15.79
CA PRO A 321 3.98 1.59 -15.86
C PRO A 321 4.34 2.03 -17.28
N LYS A 322 4.80 1.11 -18.14
CA LYS A 322 5.07 1.43 -19.55
C LYS A 322 3.79 1.81 -20.29
N PHE A 323 2.71 1.06 -20.05
CA PHE A 323 1.39 1.35 -20.59
C PHE A 323 0.87 2.71 -20.11
N GLN A 324 0.98 3.01 -18.82
CA GLN A 324 0.60 4.29 -18.25
C GLN A 324 1.34 5.45 -18.93
N SER A 325 2.67 5.35 -19.08
CA SER A 325 3.48 6.40 -19.73
C SER A 325 3.14 6.56 -21.21
N TYR A 326 2.86 5.47 -21.93
CA TYR A 326 2.49 5.51 -23.35
C TYR A 326 1.15 6.21 -23.59
N PHE A 327 0.14 5.90 -22.77
CA PHE A 327 -1.21 6.49 -22.89
C PHE A 327 -1.39 7.79 -22.09
N GLY A 328 -0.35 8.28 -21.41
CA GLY A 328 -0.44 9.51 -20.60
C GLY A 328 -1.45 9.43 -19.45
N LEU A 329 -1.67 8.25 -18.88
CA LEU A 329 -2.70 8.02 -17.87
C LEU A 329 -2.26 8.52 -16.49
N THR A 330 -3.20 9.07 -15.72
CA THR A 330 -2.99 9.37 -14.30
C THR A 330 -2.97 8.10 -13.45
N THR A 331 -2.35 8.18 -12.27
CA THR A 331 -2.32 7.06 -11.31
C THR A 331 -3.74 6.65 -10.92
N LYS A 332 -4.66 7.61 -10.72
CA LYS A 332 -6.08 7.34 -10.44
C LYS A 332 -6.74 6.54 -11.56
N GLN A 333 -6.62 6.99 -12.81
CA GLN A 333 -7.22 6.31 -13.96
C GLN A 333 -6.68 4.90 -14.10
N THR A 334 -5.38 4.70 -13.88
CA THR A 334 -4.75 3.37 -13.94
C THR A 334 -5.31 2.45 -12.86
N VAL A 335 -5.50 2.92 -11.62
CA VAL A 335 -6.15 2.13 -10.56
C VAL A 335 -7.58 1.73 -10.95
N ILE A 336 -8.37 2.65 -11.53
CA ILE A 336 -9.73 2.36 -11.98
C ILE A 336 -9.71 1.29 -13.08
N ILE A 337 -8.87 1.44 -14.10
CA ILE A 337 -8.73 0.47 -15.20
C ILE A 337 -8.35 -0.91 -14.66
N LEU A 338 -7.33 -0.99 -13.79
CA LEU A 338 -6.91 -2.25 -13.18
C LEU A 338 -8.04 -2.92 -12.38
N ASN A 339 -8.86 -2.12 -11.69
CA ASN A 339 -10.01 -2.60 -10.94
C ASN A 339 -11.12 -3.14 -11.88
N VAL A 340 -11.39 -2.46 -12.99
CA VAL A 340 -12.30 -2.97 -14.04
C VAL A 340 -11.77 -4.27 -14.64
N LEU A 341 -10.47 -4.37 -14.92
CA LEU A 341 -9.86 -5.61 -15.41
C LEU A 341 -9.95 -6.74 -14.37
N LEU A 342 -9.90 -6.41 -13.08
CA LEU A 342 -10.09 -7.38 -12.00
C LEU A 342 -11.53 -7.90 -11.96
N LEU A 343 -12.53 -7.04 -12.23
CA LEU A 343 -13.95 -7.39 -12.28
C LEU A 343 -14.28 -8.44 -13.34
N CYS A 344 -13.46 -8.54 -14.40
CA CYS A 344 -13.62 -9.58 -15.42
C CYS A 344 -13.53 -11.01 -14.86
N ILE A 345 -12.79 -11.22 -13.76
CA ILE A 345 -12.61 -12.56 -13.15
C ILE A 345 -13.93 -13.09 -12.55
N PRO A 346 -14.57 -12.40 -11.57
CA PRO A 346 -15.85 -12.87 -11.05
C PRO A 346 -16.95 -12.84 -12.11
N PHE A 347 -16.93 -11.88 -13.04
CA PHE A 347 -17.86 -11.88 -14.15
C PHE A 347 -17.76 -13.17 -14.99
N TYR A 348 -16.54 -13.59 -15.35
CA TYR A 348 -16.32 -14.85 -16.05
C TYR A 348 -16.72 -16.07 -15.22
N GLY A 349 -16.49 -16.06 -13.90
CA GLY A 349 -16.97 -17.12 -13.00
C GLY A 349 -18.50 -17.25 -12.97
N CYS A 350 -19.21 -16.13 -13.04
CA CYS A 350 -20.67 -16.07 -13.13
C CYS A 350 -21.19 -16.58 -14.49
N LEU A 351 -20.47 -16.34 -15.59
CA LEU A 351 -20.85 -16.86 -16.92
C LEU A 351 -20.94 -18.39 -16.94
N GLY A 352 -20.27 -19.09 -16.04
CA GLY A 352 -20.36 -20.54 -15.90
C GLY A 352 -21.74 -21.07 -15.49
N PHE A 353 -22.66 -20.21 -15.02
CA PHE A 353 -24.07 -20.57 -14.81
C PHE A 353 -24.86 -20.68 -16.12
N ILE A 354 -24.50 -19.90 -17.13
CA ILE A 354 -25.28 -19.72 -18.36
C ILE A 354 -24.66 -20.49 -19.52
N LEU A 355 -23.34 -20.36 -19.69
CA LEU A 355 -22.66 -20.91 -20.86
C LEU A 355 -22.48 -22.42 -20.71
N PRO A 356 -22.69 -23.22 -21.77
CA PRO A 356 -22.44 -24.66 -21.75
C PRO A 356 -20.94 -24.98 -21.68
N PHE A 357 -20.11 -24.23 -22.41
CA PHE A 357 -18.64 -24.29 -22.37
C PHE A 357 -18.06 -22.96 -21.88
N GLY A 358 -16.92 -22.99 -21.19
CA GLY A 358 -16.33 -21.81 -20.56
C GLY A 358 -16.95 -21.45 -19.21
N GLY A 359 -16.36 -20.44 -18.57
CA GLY A 359 -16.84 -19.89 -17.30
C GLY A 359 -16.33 -20.65 -16.09
N LEU A 360 -15.03 -20.99 -16.03
CA LEU A 360 -14.41 -21.74 -14.92
C LEU A 360 -15.04 -23.13 -14.78
N LYS A 361 -15.11 -23.89 -15.87
CA LYS A 361 -15.52 -25.31 -15.87
C LYS A 361 -14.35 -26.27 -16.07
N SER A 362 -13.23 -25.78 -16.56
CA SER A 362 -11.99 -26.54 -16.74
C SER A 362 -10.84 -25.99 -15.89
N GLY A 363 -9.94 -26.87 -15.45
CA GLY A 363 -8.69 -26.47 -14.80
C GLY A 363 -7.77 -25.64 -15.69
N THR A 364 -7.85 -25.79 -17.01
CA THR A 364 -7.06 -24.98 -17.97
C THR A 364 -7.45 -23.50 -17.95
N GLU A 365 -8.76 -23.21 -17.89
CA GLU A 365 -9.30 -21.85 -17.80
C GLU A 365 -8.79 -21.13 -16.53
N LEU A 366 -8.67 -21.88 -15.43
CA LEU A 366 -8.15 -21.35 -14.18
C LEU A 366 -6.69 -20.88 -14.28
N TYR A 367 -5.82 -21.58 -15.03
CA TYR A 367 -4.44 -21.13 -15.23
C TYR A 367 -4.35 -19.83 -16.01
N TYR A 368 -5.18 -19.65 -17.06
CA TYR A 368 -5.24 -18.38 -17.79
C TYR A 368 -5.71 -17.24 -16.90
N LEU A 369 -6.72 -17.48 -16.05
CA LEU A 369 -7.17 -16.50 -15.07
C LEU A 369 -6.13 -16.21 -13.99
N ALA A 370 -5.31 -17.19 -13.60
CA ALA A 370 -4.21 -16.98 -12.66
C ALA A 370 -3.15 -16.03 -13.22
N VAL A 371 -2.80 -16.16 -14.51
CA VAL A 371 -1.91 -15.20 -15.19
C VAL A 371 -2.54 -13.80 -15.23
N TRP A 372 -3.81 -13.71 -15.63
CA TRP A 372 -4.54 -12.45 -15.68
C TRP A 372 -4.60 -11.75 -14.32
N PHE A 373 -4.97 -12.50 -13.29
CA PHE A 373 -5.02 -12.04 -11.90
C PHE A 373 -3.64 -11.57 -11.41
N GLY A 374 -2.58 -12.33 -11.70
CA GLY A 374 -1.21 -11.98 -11.32
C GLY A 374 -0.78 -10.63 -11.90
N ILE A 375 -0.94 -10.42 -13.20
CA ILE A 375 -0.58 -9.15 -13.88
C ILE A 375 -1.28 -7.96 -13.19
N ILE A 376 -2.55 -8.13 -12.83
CA ILE A 376 -3.36 -7.07 -12.23
C ILE A 376 -2.97 -6.83 -10.77
N ILE A 377 -2.85 -7.87 -9.95
CA ILE A 377 -2.64 -7.71 -8.50
C ILE A 377 -1.31 -7.03 -8.17
N GLY A 378 -0.23 -7.38 -8.88
CA GLY A 378 1.06 -6.73 -8.69
C GLY A 378 1.01 -5.23 -8.97
N SER A 379 0.25 -4.87 -10.01
CA SER A 379 0.03 -3.48 -10.40
C SER A 379 -0.86 -2.75 -9.41
N ILE A 380 -2.00 -3.32 -9.00
CA ILE A 380 -2.91 -2.72 -8.02
C ILE A 380 -2.18 -2.39 -6.72
N GLN A 381 -1.35 -3.31 -6.20
CA GLN A 381 -0.59 -3.08 -4.97
C GLN A 381 0.37 -1.89 -5.09
N SER A 382 1.08 -1.77 -6.22
CA SER A 382 1.99 -0.65 -6.47
C SER A 382 1.23 0.68 -6.61
N TYR A 383 0.18 0.69 -7.43
CA TYR A 383 -0.55 1.91 -7.79
C TYR A 383 -1.44 2.44 -6.67
N CYS A 384 -2.11 1.57 -5.91
CA CYS A 384 -2.88 1.99 -4.73
C CYS A 384 -1.95 2.60 -3.68
N ARG A 385 -0.76 2.00 -3.46
CA ARG A 385 0.25 2.57 -2.56
C ARG A 385 0.72 3.94 -3.03
N THR A 386 1.00 4.11 -4.33
CA THR A 386 1.38 5.42 -4.90
C THR A 386 0.25 6.44 -4.73
N LEU A 387 -0.97 6.11 -5.16
CA LEU A 387 -2.10 7.02 -5.08
C LEU A 387 -2.38 7.46 -3.64
N PHE A 388 -2.31 6.52 -2.69
CA PHE A 388 -2.43 6.85 -1.28
C PHE A 388 -1.30 7.77 -0.81
N SER A 389 -0.05 7.51 -1.23
CA SER A 389 1.12 8.31 -0.84
C SER A 389 1.00 9.80 -1.17
N GLU A 390 0.17 10.16 -2.15
CA GLU A 390 -0.09 11.54 -2.54
C GLU A 390 -1.13 12.24 -1.66
N LEU A 391 -2.01 11.48 -1.01
CA LEU A 391 -3.08 11.97 -0.14
C LEU A 391 -2.62 12.11 1.32
N VAL A 392 -1.37 11.74 1.61
CA VAL A 392 -0.85 11.64 2.97
C VAL A 392 -0.17 12.95 3.40
N PRO A 393 -0.57 13.53 4.56
CA PRO A 393 0.09 14.70 5.12
C PRO A 393 1.58 14.46 5.41
N ARG A 394 2.39 15.49 5.19
CA ARG A 394 3.83 15.46 5.45
C ARG A 394 4.08 15.38 6.95
N GLY A 395 5.04 14.53 7.33
CA GLY A 395 5.39 14.29 8.74
C GLY A 395 4.47 13.30 9.44
N ARG A 396 3.44 12.76 8.76
CA ARG A 396 2.54 11.73 9.29
C ARG A 396 2.43 10.53 8.35
N GLU A 397 3.50 10.29 7.59
CA GLU A 397 3.46 9.31 6.53
C GLU A 397 3.20 7.90 7.06
N THR A 398 3.92 7.51 8.11
CA THR A 398 3.83 6.15 8.68
C THR A 398 2.52 5.95 9.42
N GLU A 399 2.00 6.98 10.07
CA GLU A 399 0.71 6.96 10.75
C GLU A 399 -0.45 6.72 9.79
N PHE A 400 -0.49 7.42 8.65
CA PHE A 400 -1.52 7.18 7.64
C PHE A 400 -1.33 5.84 6.92
N PHE A 401 -0.09 5.41 6.68
CA PHE A 401 0.17 4.07 6.14
C PHE A 401 -0.20 2.96 7.14
N ALA A 402 -0.22 3.25 8.44
CA ALA A 402 -0.80 2.34 9.42
C ALA A 402 -2.30 2.19 9.24
N LEU A 403 -3.04 3.30 9.01
CA LEU A 403 -4.46 3.22 8.65
C LEU A 403 -4.67 2.40 7.38
N TYR A 404 -3.88 2.64 6.33
CA TYR A 404 -3.93 1.89 5.08
C TYR A 404 -3.72 0.37 5.29
N ALA A 405 -2.73 0.00 6.10
CA ALA A 405 -2.46 -1.40 6.44
C ALA A 405 -3.56 -2.03 7.30
N VAL A 406 -4.16 -1.26 8.20
CA VAL A 406 -5.27 -1.72 9.05
C VAL A 406 -6.52 -1.91 8.24
N THR A 407 -6.79 -1.04 7.26
CA THR A 407 -7.90 -1.21 6.32
C THR A 407 -7.71 -2.48 5.48
N ASP A 408 -6.49 -2.75 5.00
CA ASP A 408 -6.16 -3.97 4.23
C ASP A 408 -6.30 -5.25 5.08
N LYS A 409 -5.69 -5.30 6.26
CA LYS A 409 -5.73 -6.49 7.12
C LYS A 409 -7.09 -6.66 7.80
N GLY A 410 -7.70 -5.55 8.21
CA GLY A 410 -8.99 -5.50 8.86
C GLY A 410 -10.15 -5.91 7.96
N SER A 411 -10.02 -5.78 6.63
CA SER A 411 -11.04 -6.23 5.68
C SER A 411 -10.91 -7.73 5.37
N SER A 412 -9.69 -8.28 5.36
CA SER A 412 -9.33 -9.62 4.85
C SER A 412 -10.11 -10.85 5.36
N TRP A 413 -10.88 -10.72 6.44
CA TRP A 413 -11.72 -11.81 6.97
C TRP A 413 -13.17 -11.73 6.48
N LEU A 414 -13.64 -10.57 6.03
CA LEU A 414 -15.03 -10.33 5.68
C LEU A 414 -15.43 -11.08 4.41
N GLY A 415 -14.72 -10.87 3.31
CA GLY A 415 -15.07 -11.49 2.04
C GLY A 415 -15.07 -13.03 2.09
N PRO A 416 -14.01 -13.71 2.59
CA PRO A 416 -14.02 -15.17 2.70
C PRO A 416 -15.12 -15.69 3.64
N THR A 417 -15.45 -14.95 4.70
CA THR A 417 -16.54 -15.33 5.61
C THR A 417 -17.89 -15.24 4.92
N LEU A 418 -18.15 -14.15 4.18
CA LEU A 418 -19.40 -13.98 3.45
C LEU A 418 -19.55 -15.04 2.34
N VAL A 419 -18.47 -15.35 1.61
CA VAL A 419 -18.50 -16.41 0.59
C VAL A 419 -18.73 -17.78 1.24
N ALA A 420 -18.12 -18.05 2.39
CA ALA A 420 -18.35 -19.30 3.12
C ALA A 420 -19.81 -19.44 3.56
N ILE A 421 -20.44 -18.37 4.06
CA ILE A 421 -21.87 -18.35 4.43
C ILE A 421 -22.75 -18.60 3.19
N ILE A 422 -22.50 -17.89 2.09
CA ILE A 422 -23.26 -18.06 0.84
C ILE A 422 -23.13 -19.49 0.32
N THR A 423 -21.93 -20.07 0.37
CA THR A 423 -21.68 -21.45 -0.04
C THR A 423 -22.42 -22.46 0.84
N ASP A 424 -22.48 -22.23 2.15
CA ASP A 424 -23.17 -23.11 3.10
C ASP A 424 -24.69 -23.12 2.86
N ILE A 425 -25.26 -21.96 2.51
CA ILE A 425 -26.69 -21.79 2.20
C ILE A 425 -27.05 -22.32 0.81
N MET A 426 -26.28 -21.93 -0.21
CA MET A 426 -26.57 -22.26 -1.61
C MET A 426 -26.09 -23.65 -2.02
N HIS A 427 -25.27 -24.30 -1.18
CA HIS A 427 -24.58 -25.57 -1.45
C HIS A 427 -23.67 -25.56 -2.70
N GLU A 428 -23.36 -24.38 -3.24
CA GLU A 428 -22.60 -24.19 -4.47
C GLU A 428 -21.61 -23.03 -4.31
N ILE A 429 -20.32 -23.32 -4.48
CA ILE A 429 -19.23 -22.33 -4.30
C ILE A 429 -19.29 -21.23 -5.37
N ARG A 430 -19.87 -21.54 -6.53
CA ARG A 430 -19.94 -20.62 -7.67
C ARG A 430 -20.69 -19.32 -7.34
N PHE A 431 -21.65 -19.34 -6.41
CA PHE A 431 -22.31 -18.12 -5.93
C PHE A 431 -21.37 -17.14 -5.23
N GLY A 432 -20.21 -17.59 -4.75
CA GLY A 432 -19.15 -16.71 -4.25
C GLY A 432 -18.66 -15.70 -5.29
N PHE A 433 -18.67 -16.04 -6.59
CA PHE A 433 -18.30 -15.11 -7.66
C PHE A 433 -19.31 -13.97 -7.83
N VAL A 434 -20.59 -14.19 -7.50
CA VAL A 434 -21.61 -13.12 -7.53
C VAL A 434 -21.32 -12.07 -6.46
N LEU A 435 -21.01 -12.51 -5.23
CA LEU A 435 -20.59 -11.60 -4.17
C LEU A 435 -19.31 -10.83 -4.56
N LEU A 436 -18.31 -11.54 -5.09
CA LEU A 436 -17.07 -10.94 -5.56
C LEU A 436 -17.30 -9.89 -6.66
N PHE A 437 -18.24 -10.13 -7.56
CA PHE A 437 -18.60 -9.16 -8.60
C PHE A 437 -19.07 -7.84 -7.98
N PHE A 438 -20.01 -7.87 -7.04
CA PHE A 438 -20.48 -6.65 -6.37
C PHE A 438 -19.42 -6.01 -5.47
N LEU A 439 -18.60 -6.82 -4.80
CA LEU A 439 -17.52 -6.35 -3.95
C LEU A 439 -16.45 -5.57 -4.73
N ILE A 440 -16.14 -5.99 -5.96
CA ILE A 440 -15.12 -5.36 -6.82
C ILE A 440 -15.72 -4.22 -7.66
N LEU A 441 -17.02 -4.26 -7.91
CA LEU A 441 -17.75 -3.16 -8.55
C LEU A 441 -17.87 -1.94 -7.63
N SER A 442 -18.08 -2.14 -6.32
CA SER A 442 -18.32 -1.06 -5.34
C SER A 442 -17.23 0.03 -5.23
N PRO A 443 -15.91 -0.23 -5.34
CA PRO A 443 -14.89 0.82 -5.29
C PRO A 443 -14.86 1.73 -6.52
N ILE A 444 -15.39 1.31 -7.69
CA ILE A 444 -15.35 2.09 -8.93
C ILE A 444 -16.03 3.46 -8.78
N PRO A 445 -17.30 3.58 -8.34
CA PRO A 445 -17.94 4.88 -8.15
C PRO A 445 -17.22 5.76 -7.12
N ILE A 446 -16.65 5.15 -6.08
CA ILE A 446 -15.90 5.87 -5.05
C ILE A 446 -14.61 6.47 -5.64
N LEU A 447 -13.87 5.69 -6.43
CA LEU A 447 -12.66 6.16 -7.12
C LEU A 447 -12.98 7.23 -8.17
N LEU A 448 -14.11 7.13 -8.87
CA LEU A 448 -14.53 8.17 -9.81
C LEU A 448 -14.81 9.50 -9.09
N SER A 449 -15.45 9.45 -7.91
CA SER A 449 -15.70 10.62 -7.07
C SER A 449 -14.45 11.21 -6.40
N LEU A 450 -13.31 10.52 -6.49
CA LEU A 450 -12.06 10.93 -5.86
C LEU A 450 -11.40 12.07 -6.65
N ASN A 451 -11.36 13.26 -6.04
CA ASN A 451 -10.57 14.39 -6.54
C ASN A 451 -9.17 14.35 -5.89
N VAL A 452 -8.19 13.84 -6.63
CA VAL A 452 -6.82 13.69 -6.14
C VAL A 452 -6.18 15.06 -5.89
N THR A 453 -6.41 16.04 -6.76
CA THR A 453 -5.85 17.39 -6.62
C THR A 453 -6.30 18.05 -5.31
N LYS A 454 -7.61 18.05 -5.04
CA LYS A 454 -8.17 18.53 -3.76
C LYS A 454 -7.58 17.75 -2.57
N GLY A 455 -7.41 16.43 -2.72
CA GLY A 455 -6.78 15.60 -1.70
C GLY A 455 -5.32 15.96 -1.40
N LYS A 456 -4.52 16.26 -2.43
CA LYS A 456 -3.13 16.73 -2.28
C LYS A 456 -3.10 18.08 -1.54
N GLU A 457 -3.98 19.00 -1.91
CA GLU A 457 -4.08 20.31 -1.26
C GLU A 457 -4.50 20.21 0.22
N ASP A 458 -5.50 19.39 0.54
CA ASP A 458 -5.95 19.17 1.91
C ASP A 458 -4.82 18.57 2.78
N ALA A 459 -4.03 17.65 2.21
CA ALA A 459 -2.87 17.06 2.86
C ALA A 459 -1.74 18.07 3.10
N ASP A 460 -1.43 18.93 2.11
CA ASP A 460 -0.43 19.98 2.25
C ASP A 460 -0.89 21.07 3.25
N LYS A 461 -2.17 21.46 3.26
CA LYS A 461 -2.75 22.38 4.27
C LYS A 461 -2.67 21.81 5.69
N ALA A 462 -2.99 20.52 5.85
CA ALA A 462 -2.88 19.84 7.14
C ALA A 462 -1.43 19.79 7.64
N SER A 463 -0.47 19.66 6.73
CA SER A 463 0.97 19.69 7.03
C SER A 463 1.42 21.06 7.53
N ASN A 464 0.99 22.14 6.85
CA ASN A 464 1.39 23.51 7.19
C ASN A 464 0.81 23.99 8.52
N LYS A 465 -0.43 23.62 8.85
CA LYS A 465 -1.02 23.95 10.17
C LYS A 465 -0.25 23.36 11.34
N GLN A 466 0.45 22.24 11.14
CA GLN A 466 1.26 21.61 12.19
C GLN A 466 2.65 22.22 12.30
N ALA A 467 3.22 22.73 11.20
CA ALA A 467 4.48 23.47 11.22
C ALA A 467 4.40 24.81 11.99
N ILE A 468 3.19 25.30 12.27
CA ILE A 468 2.94 26.54 13.06
C ILE A 468 2.73 26.21 14.56
N ILE A 469 2.46 24.94 14.91
CA ILE A 469 2.19 24.50 16.29
C ILE A 469 3.44 23.90 16.95
N ILE A 470 4.49 23.64 16.16
CA ILE A 470 5.84 23.23 16.60
C ILE A 470 6.73 24.47 16.53
#